data_AF-A0A3M1S986-F1
#
_entry.id   AF-A0A3M1S986-F1
#
_cell.length_a   1.000
_cell.length_b   1.000
_cell.length_c   1.000
_cell.angle_alpha   90.00
_cell.angle_beta   90.00
_cell.angle_gamma   90.00
#
_symmetry.space_group_name_H-M   'P 1'
#
loop_
_entity.id
_entity.type
_entity.pdbx_description
1 polymer ?
#
loop_
_entity_poly.entity_id
_entity_poly.type
_entity_poly.pdbx_seq_one_letter_code
_entity_poly.pdbx_strand_id
1 'polypeptide(L)'
;MVIEPVLIRRKHRTDTIFIDEFEEKKCIEYILNCYRTPLGRKKARQMLTAAILITGTELGVQIIKKFLRRGLDDEEIEELRDINELPSWITSQKAFSVLKKGFVPVLETLHKEARRHQPSDTEERILTLKNLFDLNSTETELLSLFYLRTVSAVVEYLFDEAIDFSRVDLCRNFVGFLIGKGKEEVRQALRSGRLFDGYLLELEDRNIHLSEGIQNYISGIGNDDIGAEFFEVFRGDTIPIREFSVPEEEMSLLVTLLEISRGCNLLFYG
;
A
#
# COMPACT_ATOMS: atom_id res chain seq x y z
N MET A 1 -32.48 10.84 5.43
CA MET A 1 -32.21 9.79 6.44
C MET A 1 -30.79 9.31 6.26
N VAL A 2 -29.89 9.81 7.13
CA VAL A 2 -28.46 9.46 7.17
C VAL A 2 -28.38 8.03 7.71
N ILE A 3 -27.80 7.10 6.96
CA ILE A 3 -27.40 5.81 7.53
C ILE A 3 -26.24 6.15 8.45
N GLU A 4 -26.38 6.01 9.77
CA GLU A 4 -25.28 6.19 10.71
C GLU A 4 -24.35 4.97 10.61
N PRO A 5 -23.24 5.05 9.85
CA PRO A 5 -22.46 3.86 9.48
C PRO A 5 -21.71 3.31 10.70
N VAL A 6 -21.42 4.17 11.67
CA VAL A 6 -20.63 3.91 12.88
C VAL A 6 -21.33 2.94 13.84
N LEU A 7 -22.65 3.05 13.99
CA LEU A 7 -23.43 2.19 14.90
C LEU A 7 -23.61 0.78 14.34
N ILE A 8 -23.69 0.64 13.01
CA ILE A 8 -23.77 -0.67 12.33
C ILE A 8 -22.41 -1.37 12.39
N ARG A 9 -21.31 -0.63 12.18
CA ARG A 9 -19.95 -1.18 12.19
C ARG A 9 -19.49 -1.69 13.55
N ARG A 10 -19.85 -1.01 14.66
CA ARG A 10 -19.51 -1.47 16.02
C ARG A 10 -20.22 -2.77 16.43
N LYS A 11 -21.34 -3.12 15.79
CA LYS A 11 -22.15 -4.30 16.13
C LYS A 11 -21.74 -5.57 15.37
N HIS A 12 -20.95 -5.44 14.30
CA HIS A 12 -20.58 -6.54 13.39
C HIS A 12 -19.06 -6.68 13.18
N ARG A 13 -18.25 -6.20 14.14
CA ARG A 13 -16.78 -6.12 14.05
C ARG A 13 -16.05 -7.47 14.22
N THR A 14 -16.73 -8.60 14.08
CA THR A 14 -16.18 -9.93 14.41
C THR A 14 -15.34 -10.56 13.29
N ASP A 15 -15.37 -10.04 12.07
CA ASP A 15 -14.59 -10.57 10.94
C ASP A 15 -13.88 -9.42 10.20
N THR A 16 -12.77 -8.89 10.75
CA THR A 16 -12.01 -7.84 10.06
C THR A 16 -11.10 -8.46 9.00
N ILE A 17 -11.39 -8.16 7.73
CA ILE A 17 -10.57 -8.57 6.57
C ILE A 17 -9.17 -7.92 6.55
N PHE A 18 -8.98 -6.86 7.33
CA PHE A 18 -7.73 -6.11 7.39
C PHE A 18 -6.86 -6.59 8.55
N ILE A 19 -5.55 -6.63 8.30
CA ILE A 19 -4.49 -6.92 9.26
C ILE A 19 -4.40 -5.79 10.29
N ASP A 20 -4.46 -4.53 9.84
CA ASP A 20 -4.39 -3.37 10.70
C ASP A 20 -5.15 -2.14 10.14
N GLU A 21 -5.11 -1.04 10.90
CA GLU A 21 -5.76 0.23 10.53
C GLU A 21 -5.11 0.91 9.31
N PHE A 22 -3.82 0.64 9.06
CA PHE A 22 -3.12 1.17 7.89
C PHE A 22 -3.65 0.55 6.60
N GLU A 23 -3.81 -0.77 6.57
CA GLU A 23 -4.40 -1.47 5.42
C GLU A 23 -5.80 -0.96 5.12
N GLU A 24 -6.66 -0.84 6.14
CA GLU A 24 -8.02 -0.33 5.98
C GLU A 24 -8.00 1.08 5.35
N LYS A 25 -7.21 1.99 5.95
CA LYS A 25 -7.08 3.38 5.52
C LYS A 25 -6.64 3.48 4.06
N LYS A 26 -5.65 2.68 3.66
CA LYS A 26 -5.12 2.66 2.29
C LYS A 26 -6.10 2.06 1.29
N CYS A 27 -6.76 0.95 1.62
CA CYS A 27 -7.76 0.35 0.76
C CYS A 27 -8.92 1.32 0.48
N ILE A 28 -9.40 2.02 1.51
CA ILE A 28 -10.42 3.07 1.35
C ILE A 28 -9.90 4.19 0.44
N GLU A 29 -8.68 4.68 0.68
CA GLU A 29 -8.05 5.73 -0.12
C GLU A 29 -7.93 5.34 -1.59
N TYR A 30 -7.52 4.11 -1.90
CA TYR A 30 -7.36 3.61 -3.26
C TYR A 30 -8.68 3.54 -4.02
N ILE A 31 -9.76 3.06 -3.37
CA ILE A 31 -11.10 3.10 -3.97
C ILE A 31 -11.53 4.56 -4.21
N LEU A 32 -11.32 5.44 -3.22
CA LEU A 32 -11.68 6.86 -3.30
C LEU A 32 -10.91 7.61 -4.40
N ASN A 33 -9.66 7.25 -4.67
CA ASN A 33 -8.90 7.81 -5.77
C ASN A 33 -9.40 7.25 -7.11
N CYS A 34 -9.56 5.93 -7.20
CA CYS A 34 -9.94 5.25 -8.42
C CYS A 34 -11.33 5.64 -8.95
N TYR A 35 -12.36 5.78 -8.09
CA TYR A 35 -13.72 6.09 -8.57
C TYR A 35 -13.83 7.46 -9.27
N ARG A 36 -12.89 8.37 -8.98
CA ARG A 36 -12.81 9.72 -9.56
C ARG A 36 -12.19 9.73 -10.97
N THR A 37 -11.61 8.61 -11.39
CA THR A 37 -10.89 8.48 -12.66
C THR A 37 -11.71 7.69 -13.69
N PRO A 38 -11.30 7.64 -14.98
CA PRO A 38 -11.94 6.76 -15.97
C PRO A 38 -11.91 5.28 -15.58
N LEU A 39 -10.92 4.85 -14.78
CA LEU A 39 -10.83 3.48 -14.27
C LEU A 39 -12.04 3.15 -13.38
N GLY A 40 -12.53 4.13 -12.62
CA GLY A 40 -13.74 4.06 -11.79
C GLY A 40 -14.96 3.52 -12.51
N ARG A 41 -15.20 3.99 -13.73
CA ARG A 41 -16.33 3.54 -14.55
C ARG A 41 -16.05 2.19 -15.22
N LYS A 42 -14.82 2.01 -15.70
CA LYS A 42 -14.41 0.79 -16.43
C LYS A 42 -14.43 -0.45 -15.53
N LYS A 43 -14.08 -0.29 -14.26
CA LYS A 43 -13.95 -1.36 -13.25
C LYS A 43 -14.91 -1.16 -12.08
N ALA A 44 -16.10 -0.63 -12.38
CA ALA A 44 -17.09 -0.28 -11.36
C ALA A 44 -17.61 -1.48 -10.55
N ARG A 45 -17.67 -2.66 -11.17
CA ARG A 45 -18.05 -3.90 -10.48
C ARG A 45 -16.99 -4.29 -9.44
N GLN A 46 -15.72 -4.38 -9.84
CA GLN A 46 -14.61 -4.68 -8.94
C GLN A 46 -14.53 -3.68 -7.77
N MET A 47 -14.64 -2.38 -8.04
CA MET A 47 -14.61 -1.37 -6.98
C MET A 47 -15.80 -1.47 -6.04
N LEU A 48 -16.97 -1.90 -6.53
CA LEU A 48 -18.12 -2.14 -5.69
C LEU A 48 -17.93 -3.40 -4.83
N THR A 49 -17.40 -4.49 -5.38
CA THR A 49 -17.02 -5.69 -4.60
C THR A 49 -16.03 -5.33 -3.50
N ALA A 50 -14.96 -4.62 -3.82
CA ALA A 50 -14.00 -4.13 -2.85
C ALA A 50 -14.69 -3.27 -1.78
N ALA A 51 -15.55 -2.32 -2.16
CA ALA A 51 -16.28 -1.50 -1.20
C ALA A 51 -17.18 -2.32 -0.26
N ILE A 52 -17.80 -3.42 -0.74
CA ILE A 52 -18.56 -4.36 0.09
C ILE A 52 -17.62 -5.04 1.09
N LEU A 53 -16.48 -5.57 0.64
CA LEU A 53 -15.47 -6.20 1.50
C LEU A 53 -15.02 -5.26 2.62
N ILE A 54 -14.73 -4.00 2.31
CA ILE A 54 -14.32 -2.98 3.31
C ILE A 54 -15.43 -2.71 4.34
N THR A 55 -16.68 -2.57 3.87
CA THR A 55 -17.81 -2.17 4.75
C THR A 55 -18.48 -3.33 5.47
N GLY A 56 -18.20 -4.57 5.07
CA GLY A 56 -18.89 -5.78 5.48
C GLY A 56 -20.12 -6.08 4.62
N THR A 57 -20.33 -7.37 4.35
CA THR A 57 -21.36 -7.91 3.44
C THR A 57 -22.76 -7.41 3.78
N GLU A 58 -23.16 -7.48 5.04
CA GLU A 58 -24.52 -7.12 5.47
C GLU A 58 -24.83 -5.63 5.24
N LEU A 59 -23.88 -4.74 5.55
CA LEU A 59 -24.02 -3.33 5.25
C LEU A 59 -24.02 -3.09 3.73
N GLY A 60 -23.18 -3.81 2.99
CA GLY A 60 -23.13 -3.74 1.54
C GLY A 60 -24.47 -4.11 0.88
N VAL A 61 -25.07 -5.22 1.28
CA VAL A 61 -26.40 -5.69 0.83
C VAL A 61 -27.46 -4.62 1.11
N GLN A 62 -27.46 -4.02 2.30
CA GLN A 62 -28.41 -2.96 2.66
C GLN A 62 -28.26 -1.71 1.79
N ILE A 63 -27.02 -1.29 1.51
CA ILE A 63 -26.75 -0.16 0.62
C ILE A 63 -27.23 -0.46 -0.80
N ILE A 64 -26.92 -1.65 -1.33
CA ILE A 64 -27.32 -2.07 -2.68
C ILE A 64 -28.85 -2.07 -2.80
N LYS A 65 -29.56 -2.72 -1.88
CA LYS A 65 -31.04 -2.75 -1.81
C LYS A 65 -31.63 -1.33 -1.90
N LYS A 66 -31.12 -0.42 -1.07
CA LYS A 66 -31.60 0.97 -1.01
C LYS A 66 -31.41 1.72 -2.32
N PHE A 67 -30.29 1.53 -3.01
CA PHE A 67 -29.93 2.32 -4.19
C PHE A 67 -30.42 1.74 -5.52
N LEU A 68 -30.67 0.44 -5.59
CA LEU A 68 -31.25 -0.18 -6.79
C LEU A 68 -32.75 0.05 -6.95
N ARG A 69 -33.45 0.45 -5.87
CA ARG A 69 -34.88 0.82 -5.89
C ARG A 69 -35.81 -0.22 -6.54
N ARG A 70 -35.40 -1.49 -6.55
CA ARG A 70 -36.24 -2.64 -6.89
C ARG A 70 -36.31 -3.54 -5.66
N GLY A 71 -37.45 -4.20 -5.46
CA GLY A 71 -37.51 -5.33 -4.54
C GLY A 71 -36.54 -6.38 -5.08
N LEU A 72 -35.50 -6.68 -4.32
CA LEU A 72 -34.71 -7.89 -4.55
C LEU A 72 -35.46 -9.03 -3.87
N ASP A 73 -35.61 -10.16 -4.56
CA ASP A 73 -36.10 -11.39 -3.95
C ASP A 73 -35.03 -12.05 -3.08
N ASP A 74 -35.39 -13.09 -2.33
CA ASP A 74 -34.48 -13.76 -1.40
C ASP A 74 -33.28 -14.41 -2.13
N GLU A 75 -33.46 -14.87 -3.36
CA GLU A 75 -32.40 -15.46 -4.19
C GLU A 75 -31.37 -14.39 -4.59
N GLU A 76 -31.81 -13.24 -5.12
CA GLU A 76 -30.94 -12.10 -5.42
C GLU A 76 -30.21 -11.56 -4.18
N ILE A 77 -30.77 -11.76 -2.98
CA ILE A 77 -30.15 -11.36 -1.71
C ILE A 77 -29.06 -12.34 -1.30
N GLU A 78 -29.30 -13.64 -1.41
CA GLU A 78 -28.29 -14.66 -1.14
C GLU A 78 -27.13 -14.60 -2.14
N GLU A 79 -27.41 -14.34 -3.42
CA GLU A 79 -26.35 -14.10 -4.41
C GLU A 79 -25.46 -12.90 -4.05
N LEU A 80 -26.02 -11.85 -3.42
CA LEU A 80 -25.23 -10.70 -2.95
C LEU A 80 -24.37 -11.01 -1.71
N ARG A 81 -24.70 -12.08 -0.98
CA ARG A 81 -23.95 -12.51 0.19
C ARG A 81 -22.72 -13.32 -0.20
N ASP A 82 -22.70 -13.91 -1.39
CA ASP A 82 -21.49 -14.47 -1.99
C ASP A 82 -20.59 -13.33 -2.47
N ILE A 83 -19.54 -13.04 -1.70
CA ILE A 83 -18.71 -11.83 -1.88
C ILE A 83 -17.71 -12.00 -3.03
N ASN A 84 -17.50 -13.23 -3.51
CA ASN A 84 -16.46 -13.52 -4.50
C ASN A 84 -16.75 -12.81 -5.83
N GLU A 85 -18.02 -12.73 -6.25
CA GLU A 85 -18.39 -12.04 -7.47
C GLU A 85 -19.73 -11.31 -7.33
N LEU A 86 -19.81 -10.08 -7.86
CA LEU A 86 -21.10 -9.40 -7.97
C LEU A 86 -22.01 -10.16 -8.93
N PRO A 87 -23.30 -10.32 -8.62
CA PRO A 87 -24.24 -10.97 -9.53
C PRO A 87 -24.29 -10.31 -10.91
N SER A 88 -24.47 -11.11 -11.95
CA SER A 88 -24.41 -10.66 -13.37
C SER A 88 -25.44 -9.56 -13.69
N TRP A 89 -26.57 -9.53 -12.98
CA TRP A 89 -27.62 -8.53 -13.13
C TRP A 89 -27.23 -7.12 -12.62
N ILE A 90 -26.13 -7.00 -11.87
CA ILE A 90 -25.51 -5.72 -11.48
C ILE A 90 -24.57 -5.25 -12.60
N THR A 91 -25.12 -4.66 -13.65
CA THR A 91 -24.32 -4.10 -14.73
C THR A 91 -23.32 -3.06 -14.21
N SER A 92 -22.22 -2.80 -14.94
CA SER A 92 -21.22 -1.80 -14.56
C SER A 92 -21.80 -0.40 -14.31
N GLN A 93 -22.86 -0.03 -15.03
CA GLN A 93 -23.57 1.23 -14.83
C GLN A 93 -24.31 1.26 -13.48
N LYS A 94 -25.00 0.17 -13.12
CA LYS A 94 -25.65 0.01 -11.80
C LYS A 94 -24.59 0.03 -10.70
N ALA A 95 -23.52 -0.75 -10.87
CA ALA A 95 -22.42 -0.81 -9.92
C ALA A 95 -21.82 0.57 -9.66
N PHE A 96 -21.51 1.33 -10.71
CA PHE A 96 -20.95 2.68 -10.58
C PHE A 96 -21.92 3.64 -9.89
N SER A 97 -23.22 3.57 -10.18
CA SER A 97 -24.23 4.39 -9.52
C SER A 97 -24.35 4.06 -8.03
N VAL A 98 -24.35 2.78 -7.66
CA VAL A 98 -24.40 2.33 -6.26
C VAL A 98 -23.12 2.71 -5.52
N LEU A 99 -21.95 2.49 -6.12
CA LEU A 99 -20.66 2.91 -5.58
C LEU A 99 -20.67 4.41 -5.29
N LYS A 100 -20.98 5.24 -6.29
CA LYS A 100 -20.94 6.71 -6.19
C LYS A 100 -21.95 7.28 -5.18
N LYS A 101 -23.18 6.76 -5.16
CA LYS A 101 -24.26 7.35 -4.35
C LYS A 101 -24.39 6.71 -2.96
N GLY A 102 -24.01 5.43 -2.84
CA GLY A 102 -24.15 4.65 -1.63
C GLY A 102 -22.84 4.50 -0.85
N PHE A 103 -21.82 3.93 -1.48
CA PHE A 103 -20.58 3.58 -0.79
C PHE A 103 -19.62 4.75 -0.61
N VAL A 104 -19.41 5.60 -1.62
CA VAL A 104 -18.46 6.72 -1.54
C VAL A 104 -18.72 7.61 -0.30
N PRO A 105 -19.96 8.04 0.01
CA PRO A 105 -20.22 8.80 1.23
C PRO A 105 -19.85 8.05 2.53
N VAL A 106 -20.05 6.73 2.56
CA VAL A 106 -19.70 5.88 3.70
C VAL A 106 -18.18 5.78 3.83
N LEU A 107 -17.50 5.48 2.72
CA LEU A 107 -16.04 5.39 2.64
C LEU A 107 -15.36 6.72 3.00
N GLU A 108 -15.91 7.86 2.58
CA GLU A 108 -15.39 9.18 2.96
C GLU A 108 -15.52 9.46 4.46
N THR A 109 -16.60 8.99 5.11
CA THR A 109 -16.74 9.06 6.57
C THR A 109 -15.71 8.16 7.26
N LEU A 110 -15.60 6.91 6.82
CA LEU A 110 -14.63 5.96 7.37
C LEU A 110 -13.19 6.47 7.22
N HIS A 111 -12.83 7.03 6.06
CA HIS A 111 -11.50 7.62 5.84
C HIS A 111 -11.19 8.77 6.80
N LYS A 112 -12.18 9.64 7.07
CA LYS A 112 -12.03 10.75 8.01
C LYS A 112 -11.85 10.27 9.44
N GLU A 113 -12.52 9.18 9.81
CA GLU A 113 -12.37 8.57 11.14
C GLU A 113 -11.01 7.88 11.27
N ALA A 114 -10.60 7.09 10.29
CA ALA A 114 -9.31 6.41 10.26
C ALA A 114 -8.14 7.41 10.42
N ARG A 115 -8.21 8.59 9.79
CA ARG A 115 -7.19 9.65 9.93
C ARG A 115 -7.02 10.23 11.34
N ARG A 116 -7.94 9.95 12.27
CA ARG A 116 -7.84 10.41 13.67
C ARG A 116 -7.10 9.42 14.57
N HIS A 117 -6.87 8.21 14.09
CA HIS A 117 -6.17 7.18 14.85
C HIS A 117 -4.66 7.45 14.82
N GLN A 118 -3.97 6.90 15.81
CA GLN A 118 -2.51 6.89 15.81
C GLN A 118 -2.00 6.00 14.66
N PRO A 119 -0.81 6.28 14.10
CA PRO A 119 -0.19 5.38 13.13
C PRO A 119 -0.14 3.94 13.68
N SER A 120 -0.46 2.95 12.83
CA SER A 120 -0.18 1.55 13.19
C SER A 120 1.32 1.27 13.10
N ASP A 121 1.77 0.18 13.71
CA ASP A 121 3.16 -0.29 13.63
C ASP A 121 3.64 -0.41 12.17
N THR A 122 2.79 -0.91 11.27
CA THR A 122 3.04 -0.95 9.81
C THR A 122 3.29 0.45 9.24
N GLU A 123 2.44 1.42 9.59
CA GLU A 123 2.58 2.81 9.13
C GLU A 123 3.87 3.44 9.69
N GLU A 124 4.22 3.17 10.95
CA GLU A 124 5.46 3.64 11.56
C GLU A 124 6.70 3.05 10.87
N ARG A 125 6.69 1.75 10.56
CA ARG A 125 7.80 1.09 9.86
C ARG A 125 7.99 1.65 8.45
N ILE A 126 6.90 1.91 7.72
CA ILE A 126 6.95 2.60 6.41
C ILE A 126 7.48 4.03 6.55
N LEU A 127 7.11 4.76 7.61
CA LEU A 127 7.65 6.09 7.89
C LEU A 127 9.14 6.07 8.24
N THR A 128 9.61 5.03 8.93
CA THR A 128 11.04 4.81 9.18
C THR A 128 11.79 4.60 7.87
N LEU A 129 11.29 3.75 6.97
CA LEU A 129 11.86 3.55 5.64
C LEU A 129 11.88 4.85 4.82
N LYS A 130 10.78 5.61 4.87
CA LYS A 130 10.72 6.94 4.24
C LYS A 130 11.83 7.84 4.73
N ASN A 131 12.08 7.90 6.04
CA ASN A 131 13.10 8.79 6.59
C ASN A 131 14.51 8.28 6.30
N LEU A 132 14.74 6.97 6.39
CA LEU A 132 16.05 6.34 6.18
C LEU A 132 16.53 6.47 4.73
N PHE A 133 15.62 6.23 3.79
CA PHE A 133 15.91 6.32 2.35
C PHE A 133 15.52 7.67 1.75
N ASP A 134 15.14 8.65 2.57
CA ASP A 134 14.66 9.98 2.14
C ASP A 134 13.56 9.88 1.06
N LEU A 135 12.63 8.93 1.18
CA LEU A 135 11.60 8.70 0.16
C LEU A 135 10.67 9.91 0.05
N ASN A 136 10.39 10.33 -1.18
CA ASN A 136 9.38 11.34 -1.43
C ASN A 136 7.97 10.76 -1.24
N SER A 137 6.95 11.63 -1.26
CA SER A 137 5.57 11.20 -1.02
C SER A 137 5.05 10.18 -2.03
N THR A 138 5.47 10.24 -3.30
CA THR A 138 5.05 9.28 -4.33
C THR A 138 5.75 7.94 -4.15
N GLU A 139 7.03 7.95 -3.79
CA GLU A 139 7.79 6.74 -3.47
C GLU A 139 7.23 6.03 -2.25
N THR A 140 6.90 6.78 -1.19
CA THR A 140 6.27 6.23 0.02
C THR A 140 4.93 5.56 -0.27
N GLU A 141 4.11 6.16 -1.15
CA GLU A 141 2.83 5.58 -1.57
C GLU A 141 3.01 4.34 -2.44
N LEU A 142 4.01 4.32 -3.33
CA LEU A 142 4.33 3.13 -4.12
C LEU A 142 4.81 2.00 -3.20
N LEU A 143 5.68 2.27 -2.24
CA LEU A 143 6.13 1.29 -1.24
C LEU A 143 4.94 0.71 -0.47
N SER A 144 4.06 1.58 0.04
CA SER A 144 2.82 1.18 0.72
C SER A 144 1.96 0.26 -0.16
N LEU A 145 1.81 0.60 -1.43
CA LEU A 145 1.01 -0.14 -2.38
C LEU A 145 1.57 -1.53 -2.66
N PHE A 146 2.88 -1.63 -2.90
CA PHE A 146 3.55 -2.90 -3.18
C PHE A 146 3.59 -3.82 -1.95
N TYR A 147 3.69 -3.25 -0.75
CA TYR A 147 3.49 -4.02 0.49
C TYR A 147 2.06 -4.53 0.61
N LEU A 148 1.05 -3.66 0.47
CA LEU A 148 -0.34 -4.11 0.59
C LEU A 148 -0.73 -5.12 -0.49
N ARG A 149 -0.11 -5.05 -1.67
CA ARG A 149 -0.30 -6.07 -2.70
C ARG A 149 0.11 -7.47 -2.24
N THR A 150 1.11 -7.61 -1.36
CA THR A 150 1.57 -8.93 -0.90
C THR A 150 0.75 -9.47 0.27
N VAL A 151 0.01 -8.62 0.99
CA VAL A 151 -0.67 -9.02 2.23
C VAL A 151 -2.19 -8.77 2.26
N SER A 152 -2.71 -7.90 1.40
CA SER A 152 -4.11 -7.47 1.42
C SER A 152 -4.92 -8.12 0.31
N ALA A 153 -5.89 -8.96 0.71
CA ALA A 153 -6.87 -9.53 -0.21
C ALA A 153 -7.68 -8.45 -0.95
N VAL A 154 -7.99 -7.33 -0.29
CA VAL A 154 -8.74 -6.22 -0.93
C VAL A 154 -7.91 -5.58 -2.04
N VAL A 155 -6.60 -5.39 -1.82
CA VAL A 155 -5.71 -4.87 -2.85
C VAL A 155 -5.51 -5.89 -3.96
N GLU A 156 -5.35 -7.18 -3.65
CA GLU A 156 -5.31 -8.26 -4.65
C GLU A 156 -6.54 -8.21 -5.58
N TYR A 157 -7.75 -8.13 -5.04
CA TYR A 157 -8.99 -7.98 -5.82
C TYR A 157 -9.01 -6.69 -6.68
N LEU A 158 -8.41 -5.60 -6.21
CA LEU A 158 -8.30 -4.37 -6.98
C LEU A 158 -7.27 -4.47 -8.12
N PHE A 159 -6.27 -5.36 -8.00
CA PHE A 159 -5.11 -5.48 -8.87
C PHE A 159 -5.26 -6.61 -9.89
N ASP A 160 -5.45 -7.85 -9.44
CA ASP A 160 -5.22 -9.05 -10.23
C ASP A 160 -6.30 -9.30 -11.30
N GLU A 161 -7.54 -8.85 -11.07
CA GLU A 161 -8.60 -8.94 -12.09
C GLU A 161 -8.74 -7.68 -12.97
N ALA A 162 -8.11 -6.57 -12.55
CA ALA A 162 -8.33 -5.29 -13.17
C ALA A 162 -7.24 -4.92 -14.17
N ILE A 163 -6.01 -4.82 -13.67
CA ILE A 163 -4.79 -4.37 -14.33
C ILE A 163 -3.63 -4.90 -13.48
N ASP A 164 -2.82 -5.80 -14.04
CA ASP A 164 -1.60 -6.25 -13.38
C ASP A 164 -0.61 -5.08 -13.22
N PHE A 165 -0.50 -4.55 -12.00
CA PHE A 165 0.40 -3.45 -11.69
C PHE A 165 1.81 -3.92 -11.26
N SER A 166 2.11 -5.24 -11.20
CA SER A 166 3.53 -5.67 -11.18
C SER A 166 4.21 -5.22 -12.45
N ARG A 167 3.51 -5.39 -13.57
CA ARG A 167 4.06 -5.09 -14.88
C ARG A 167 4.43 -3.62 -14.97
N VAL A 168 5.71 -3.35 -15.22
CA VAL A 168 6.28 -2.00 -15.25
C VAL A 168 5.52 -1.07 -16.21
N ASP A 169 5.10 -1.57 -17.37
CA ASP A 169 4.37 -0.79 -18.37
C ASP A 169 2.97 -0.36 -17.90
N LEU A 170 2.26 -1.26 -17.21
CA LEU A 170 0.93 -0.97 -16.66
C LEU A 170 1.03 -0.09 -15.43
N CYS A 171 1.98 -0.39 -14.53
CA CYS A 171 2.28 0.41 -13.35
C CYS A 171 2.54 1.88 -13.71
N ARG A 172 3.48 2.14 -14.64
CA ARG A 172 3.84 3.49 -15.12
C ARG A 172 2.69 4.29 -15.74
N ASN A 173 1.62 3.62 -16.17
CA ASN A 173 0.53 4.27 -16.87
C ASN A 173 -0.74 4.43 -16.03
N PHE A 174 -0.98 3.54 -15.07
CA PHE A 174 -2.27 3.44 -14.39
C PHE A 174 -2.18 3.53 -12.88
N VAL A 175 -1.04 3.23 -12.24
CA VAL A 175 -0.96 3.16 -10.77
C VAL A 175 -1.23 4.51 -10.10
N GLY A 176 -0.95 5.62 -10.79
CA GLY A 176 -1.25 6.97 -10.32
C GLY A 176 -2.74 7.18 -10.00
N PHE A 177 -3.65 6.43 -10.63
CA PHE A 177 -5.08 6.47 -10.30
C PHE A 177 -5.40 5.83 -8.95
N LEU A 178 -4.64 4.82 -8.52
CA LEU A 178 -4.79 4.19 -7.21
C LEU A 178 -4.24 5.08 -6.11
N ILE A 179 -2.98 5.51 -6.25
CA ILE A 179 -2.29 6.28 -5.21
C ILE A 179 -2.60 7.79 -5.25
N GLY A 180 -3.43 8.24 -6.21
CA GLY A 180 -3.82 9.65 -6.33
C GLY A 180 -2.66 10.57 -6.73
N LYS A 181 -1.70 10.08 -7.51
CA LYS A 181 -0.50 10.81 -7.95
C LYS A 181 -0.49 11.07 -9.44
N GLY A 182 0.24 12.10 -9.85
CA GLY A 182 0.43 12.45 -11.25
C GLY A 182 1.18 11.35 -12.01
N LYS A 183 0.83 11.14 -13.28
CA LYS A 183 1.47 10.13 -14.13
C LYS A 183 2.99 10.33 -14.24
N GLU A 184 3.42 11.57 -14.40
CA GLU A 184 4.86 11.89 -14.51
C GLU A 184 5.58 11.71 -13.16
N GLU A 185 4.95 12.03 -12.04
CA GLU A 185 5.51 11.80 -10.70
C GLU A 185 5.77 10.30 -10.47
N VAL A 186 4.80 9.46 -10.82
CA VAL A 186 4.96 8.00 -10.77
C VAL A 186 6.09 7.53 -11.67
N ARG A 187 6.13 8.01 -12.92
CA ARG A 187 7.16 7.60 -13.88
C ARG A 187 8.55 7.99 -13.42
N GLN A 188 8.69 9.16 -12.79
CA GLN A 188 9.94 9.61 -12.21
C GLN A 188 10.33 8.72 -11.02
N ALA A 189 9.42 8.46 -10.09
CA ALA A 189 9.65 7.55 -8.97
C ALA A 189 10.04 6.12 -9.41
N LEU A 190 9.52 5.66 -10.56
CA LEU A 190 9.85 4.34 -11.13
C LEU A 190 11.08 4.31 -12.06
N ARG A 191 11.73 5.45 -12.33
CA ARG A 191 12.90 5.54 -13.23
C ARG A 191 14.18 5.94 -12.53
N SER A 192 14.06 6.88 -11.62
CA SER A 192 15.18 7.54 -10.93
C SER A 192 14.82 7.75 -9.46
N GLY A 193 14.02 6.84 -8.92
CA GLY A 193 13.55 6.91 -7.55
C GLY A 193 14.41 6.06 -6.63
N ARG A 194 14.45 6.49 -5.38
CA ARG A 194 15.22 5.84 -4.30
C ARG A 194 14.69 4.44 -3.96
N LEU A 195 13.50 4.10 -4.46
CA LEU A 195 12.90 2.77 -4.32
C LEU A 195 13.77 1.66 -4.92
N PHE A 196 14.36 1.88 -6.10
CA PHE A 196 15.20 0.87 -6.76
C PHE A 196 16.67 1.01 -6.36
N ASP A 197 17.16 2.25 -6.21
CA ASP A 197 18.54 2.50 -5.77
C ASP A 197 18.80 1.97 -4.35
N GLY A 198 17.78 2.03 -3.48
CA GLY A 198 17.81 1.50 -2.13
C GLY A 198 17.38 0.04 -2.00
N TYR A 199 17.19 -0.68 -3.11
CA TYR A 199 16.71 -2.07 -3.13
C TYR A 199 15.41 -2.30 -2.34
N LEU A 200 14.54 -1.29 -2.28
CA LEU A 200 13.24 -1.43 -1.64
C LEU A 200 12.26 -2.15 -2.56
N LEU A 201 12.33 -1.83 -3.86
CA LEU A 201 11.64 -2.54 -4.91
C LEU A 201 12.66 -3.13 -5.88
N GLU A 202 12.33 -4.30 -6.41
CA GLU A 202 13.16 -5.05 -7.33
C GLU A 202 12.46 -5.23 -8.67
N LEU A 203 13.26 -5.39 -9.74
CA LEU A 203 12.78 -5.64 -11.10
C LEU A 203 13.19 -7.04 -11.54
N GLU A 204 12.21 -7.92 -11.70
CA GLU A 204 12.41 -9.28 -12.21
C GLU A 204 11.45 -9.51 -13.39
N ASP A 205 11.96 -9.93 -14.55
CA ASP A 205 11.15 -10.23 -15.74
C ASP A 205 10.11 -9.15 -16.14
N ARG A 206 10.47 -7.86 -15.96
CA ARG A 206 9.61 -6.67 -16.18
C ARG A 206 8.47 -6.50 -15.18
N ASN A 207 8.50 -7.23 -14.08
CA ASN A 207 7.62 -7.08 -12.95
C ASN A 207 8.35 -6.37 -11.80
N ILE A 208 7.60 -5.56 -11.07
CA ILE A 208 8.05 -4.86 -9.87
C ILE A 208 7.59 -5.66 -8.67
N HIS A 209 8.52 -5.96 -7.77
CA HIS A 209 8.27 -6.68 -6.52
C HIS A 209 8.82 -5.89 -5.34
N LEU A 210 8.22 -6.08 -4.16
CA LEU A 210 8.80 -5.61 -2.91
C LEU A 210 9.96 -6.54 -2.54
N SER A 211 11.09 -5.98 -2.13
CA SER A 211 12.21 -6.80 -1.65
C SER A 211 11.78 -7.61 -0.42
N GLU A 212 12.23 -8.86 -0.32
CA GLU A 212 11.83 -9.79 0.75
C GLU A 212 12.19 -9.25 2.14
N GLY A 213 13.41 -8.71 2.32
CA GLY A 213 13.85 -8.12 3.60
C GLY A 213 12.98 -6.94 4.01
N ILE A 214 12.55 -6.12 3.03
CA ILE A 214 11.66 -4.99 3.28
C ILE A 214 10.24 -5.44 3.62
N GLN A 215 9.73 -6.46 2.94
CA GLN A 215 8.44 -7.06 3.27
C GLN A 215 8.42 -7.61 4.70
N ASN A 216 9.46 -8.37 5.07
CA ASN A 216 9.65 -8.92 6.40
C ASN A 216 9.72 -7.81 7.45
N TYR A 217 10.52 -6.77 7.20
CA TYR A 217 10.59 -5.63 8.10
C TYR A 217 9.24 -4.93 8.28
N ILE A 218 8.53 -4.57 7.20
CA ILE A 218 7.24 -3.85 7.29
C ILE A 218 6.18 -4.70 8.02
N SER A 219 6.15 -6.01 7.77
CA SER A 219 5.21 -6.94 8.42
C SER A 219 5.57 -7.26 9.88
N GLY A 220 6.74 -6.84 10.36
CA GLY A 220 7.24 -7.20 11.69
C GLY A 220 7.68 -8.67 11.80
N ILE A 221 7.86 -9.35 10.67
CA ILE A 221 8.40 -10.71 10.62
C ILE A 221 9.92 -10.61 10.58
N GLY A 222 10.61 -10.88 11.69
CA GLY A 222 12.08 -10.84 11.75
C GLY A 222 12.62 -9.84 12.77
N ASN A 223 13.73 -9.18 12.46
CA ASN A 223 14.36 -8.20 13.36
C ASN A 223 13.54 -6.89 13.40
N ASP A 224 13.42 -6.30 14.59
CA ASP A 224 12.75 -5.00 14.76
C ASP A 224 13.54 -3.84 14.15
N ASP A 225 14.84 -4.01 13.94
CA ASP A 225 15.73 -3.01 13.36
C ASP A 225 16.04 -3.33 11.89
N ILE A 226 15.60 -2.44 10.99
CA ILE A 226 15.95 -2.46 9.57
C ILE A 226 17.47 -2.45 9.36
N GLY A 227 18.23 -1.87 10.29
CA GLY A 227 19.69 -1.85 10.24
C GLY A 227 20.30 -3.25 10.16
N ALA A 228 19.66 -4.25 10.75
CA ALA A 228 20.13 -5.63 10.69
C ALA A 228 20.08 -6.24 9.27
N GLU A 229 19.25 -5.71 8.38
CA GLU A 229 19.19 -6.14 6.97
C GLU A 229 20.34 -5.58 6.13
N PHE A 230 20.92 -4.45 6.56
CA PHE A 230 21.94 -3.72 5.79
C PHE A 230 23.33 -3.73 6.42
N PHE A 231 23.41 -3.98 7.73
CA PHE A 231 24.63 -3.86 8.51
C PHE A 231 24.78 -5.05 9.47
N GLU A 232 25.99 -5.61 9.49
CA GLU A 232 26.40 -6.56 10.51
C GLU A 232 27.56 -5.95 11.32
N VAL A 233 27.50 -6.08 12.65
CA VAL A 233 28.65 -5.71 13.49
C VAL A 233 29.71 -6.80 13.34
N PHE A 234 30.79 -6.49 12.61
CA PHE A 234 31.93 -7.39 12.50
C PHE A 234 32.58 -7.61 13.88
N ARG A 235 32.68 -8.88 14.30
CA ARG A 235 33.27 -9.29 15.60
C ARG A 235 34.56 -10.12 15.45
N GLY A 236 35.09 -10.24 14.24
CA GLY A 236 36.30 -11.02 13.97
C GLY A 236 37.60 -10.26 14.27
N ASP A 237 38.71 -10.88 13.91
CA ASP A 237 40.03 -10.25 13.97
C ASP A 237 40.09 -9.05 13.01
N THR A 238 40.60 -7.93 13.51
CA THR A 238 40.74 -6.69 12.73
C THR A 238 42.20 -6.47 12.34
N ILE A 239 42.43 -5.95 11.13
CA ILE A 239 43.75 -5.51 10.69
C ILE A 239 43.87 -4.01 11.00
N PRO A 240 44.86 -3.58 11.79
CA PRO A 240 45.14 -2.16 12.00
C PRO A 240 45.35 -1.43 10.67
N ILE A 241 44.67 -0.30 10.47
CA ILE A 241 44.72 0.44 9.20
C ILE A 241 46.14 0.89 8.80
N ARG A 242 47.03 1.06 9.77
CA ARG A 242 48.47 1.34 9.59
C ARG A 242 49.25 0.22 8.88
N GLU A 243 48.71 -0.98 8.81
CA GLU A 243 49.31 -2.11 8.09
C GLU A 243 49.06 -2.03 6.58
N PHE A 244 48.12 -1.18 6.15
CA PHE A 244 47.92 -0.83 4.76
C PHE A 244 48.85 0.34 4.39
N SER A 245 49.35 0.37 3.14
CA SER A 245 50.16 1.49 2.61
C SER A 245 49.29 2.72 2.29
N VAL A 246 48.58 3.22 3.30
CA VAL A 246 47.72 4.40 3.21
C VAL A 246 48.57 5.64 3.55
N PRO A 247 48.59 6.67 2.69
CA PRO A 247 49.27 7.93 2.98
C PRO A 247 48.78 8.59 4.28
N GLU A 248 49.65 9.29 5.01
CA GLU A 248 49.27 9.96 6.28
C GLU A 248 48.13 10.99 6.11
N GLU A 249 48.05 11.63 4.95
CA GLU A 249 46.99 12.57 4.61
C GLU A 249 45.62 11.88 4.56
N GLU A 250 45.55 10.69 3.95
CA GLU A 250 44.34 9.86 3.91
C GLU A 250 44.01 9.28 5.29
N MET A 251 45.03 8.92 6.08
CA MET A 251 44.85 8.46 7.46
C MET A 251 44.20 9.54 8.33
N SER A 252 44.65 10.78 8.19
CA SER A 252 44.09 11.94 8.90
C SER A 252 42.64 12.21 8.47
N LEU A 253 42.34 12.04 7.19
CA LEU A 253 40.97 12.13 6.68
C LEU A 253 40.07 11.04 7.29
N LEU A 254 40.54 9.79 7.37
CA LEU A 254 39.80 8.68 7.96
C LEU A 254 39.47 8.91 9.43
N VAL A 255 40.43 9.38 10.23
CA VAL A 255 40.19 9.76 11.63
C VAL A 255 39.12 10.85 11.71
N THR A 256 39.24 11.89 10.88
CA THR A 256 38.25 12.97 10.82
C THR A 256 36.85 12.43 10.46
N LEU A 257 36.77 11.51 9.50
CA LEU A 257 35.52 10.88 9.04
C LEU A 257 34.88 9.97 10.12
N LEU A 258 35.68 9.38 10.99
CA LEU A 258 35.20 8.56 12.12
C LEU A 258 34.73 9.39 13.31
N GLU A 259 35.24 10.62 13.47
CA GLU A 259 34.88 11.54 14.56
C GLU A 259 33.64 12.39 14.27
N ILE A 260 33.18 12.45 13.01
CA ILE A 260 31.97 13.20 12.66
C ILE A 260 30.73 12.50 13.24
N SER A 261 29.80 13.29 13.78
CA SER A 261 28.53 12.81 14.31
C SER A 261 27.56 12.26 13.25
N ARG A 262 27.91 12.37 11.98
CA ARG A 262 27.11 11.92 10.84
C ARG A 262 27.71 10.62 10.30
N GLY A 263 26.89 9.60 10.07
CA GLY A 263 27.34 8.34 9.48
C GLY A 263 28.05 8.58 8.14
N CYS A 264 29.20 7.94 7.95
CA CYS A 264 29.97 7.98 6.72
C CYS A 264 30.15 6.54 6.19
N ASN A 265 30.05 6.38 4.87
CA ASN A 265 30.36 5.10 4.23
C ASN A 265 31.82 5.14 3.79
N LEU A 266 32.63 4.26 4.38
CA LEU A 266 34.04 4.11 4.02
C LEU A 266 34.18 2.90 3.10
N LEU A 267 34.56 3.15 1.85
CA LEU A 267 34.86 2.10 0.88
C LEU A 267 36.38 1.89 0.86
N PHE A 268 36.82 0.72 1.35
CA PHE A 268 38.19 0.26 1.16
C PHE A 268 38.26 -0.55 -0.13
N TYR A 269 39.01 -0.07 -1.11
CA TYR A 269 39.35 -0.81 -2.32
C TYR A 269 40.85 -1.11 -2.31
N GLY A 270 41.22 -2.34 -2.67
CA GLY A 270 42.60 -2.82 -2.74
C GLY A 270 42.84 -3.55 -4.04
#